data_AF-A0A9P8PIC9-F1
#
_entry.id   AF-A0A9P8PIC9-F1
#
_cell.length_a   1.000
_cell.length_b   1.000
_cell.length_c   1.000
_cell.angle_alpha   90.00
_cell.angle_beta   90.00
_cell.angle_gamma   90.00
#
_symmetry.space_group_name_H-M   'P 1'
#
loop_
_entity.id
_entity.type
_entity.pdbx_description
1 polymer ?
#
loop_
_entity_poly.entity_id
_entity_poly.type
_entity_poly.pdbx_seq_one_letter_code
_entity_poly.pdbx_strand_id
1 'polypeptide(L)'
;MSAPDVRSTEILTEHLGFPPIAIIDDVINSVNGVMYKCTQAVETYLLEKEQTRIGADKDDDIITDRSHNNEIEMGTAKLETLLENSIDNNFDKFELYALRNILNIPNDIVGNIKLSHYKNVIFNKDNEKKSINLDLEINKIFKEISIQLYIKKSLIQQLQRSKKLIKLLKIYRDSIKFLNHSNSTNEKLKEVLKSLTPLNESLYYLLSQNIEFFQKINQLNISLESIPSKSLQWKRDRYINIESLKLLKILGLLKDKSKIEKLFNGVNDIDLNDETIQQKLFEKFDIK
;
A
#
# COMPACT_ATOMS: atom_id res chain seq x y z
N MET A 1 -70.71 17.67 22.07
CA MET A 1 -70.14 17.70 20.70
C MET A 1 -68.68 17.34 20.86
N SER A 2 -68.27 16.14 20.47
CA SER A 2 -66.90 15.69 20.73
C SER A 2 -65.99 16.24 19.63
N ALA A 3 -64.90 16.88 20.01
CA ALA A 3 -63.79 17.17 19.11
C ALA A 3 -63.36 15.88 18.39
N PRO A 4 -62.80 15.96 17.16
CA PRO A 4 -62.18 14.79 16.52
C PRO A 4 -61.19 14.17 17.51
N ASP A 5 -61.33 12.87 17.74
CA ASP A 5 -60.52 12.18 18.73
C ASP A 5 -59.05 12.23 18.28
N VAL A 6 -58.15 12.54 19.21
CA VAL A 6 -56.71 12.67 18.89
C VAL A 6 -56.21 11.38 18.23
N ARG A 7 -56.72 10.24 18.67
CA ARG A 7 -56.41 8.91 18.11
C ARG A 7 -56.86 8.72 16.66
N SER A 8 -58.04 9.24 16.29
CA SER A 8 -58.48 9.14 14.89
C SER A 8 -57.57 9.97 13.99
N THR A 9 -57.13 11.13 14.46
CA THR A 9 -56.18 11.97 13.71
C THR A 9 -54.81 11.30 13.59
N GLU A 10 -54.30 10.64 14.63
CA GLU A 10 -53.03 9.89 14.61
C GLU A 10 -53.05 8.70 13.64
N ILE A 11 -54.14 7.93 13.64
CA ILE A 11 -54.27 6.80 12.71
C ILE A 11 -54.36 7.28 11.26
N LEU A 12 -55.09 8.38 11.03
CA LEU A 12 -55.21 8.96 9.70
C LEU A 12 -53.88 9.58 9.24
N THR A 13 -53.15 10.27 10.11
CA THR A 13 -51.83 10.83 9.77
C THR A 13 -50.83 9.73 9.45
N GLU A 14 -50.84 8.63 10.21
CA GLU A 14 -50.00 7.47 9.92
C GLU A 14 -50.39 6.81 8.59
N HIS A 15 -51.68 6.68 8.31
CA HIS A 15 -52.15 6.04 7.09
C HIS A 15 -51.85 6.87 5.82
N LEU A 16 -52.09 8.17 5.89
CA LEU A 16 -51.89 9.09 4.76
C LEU A 16 -50.42 9.48 4.59
N GLY A 17 -49.63 9.44 5.66
CA GLY A 17 -48.25 9.91 5.69
C GLY A 17 -48.11 11.43 5.86
N PHE A 18 -49.22 12.14 6.01
CA PHE A 18 -49.29 13.57 6.27
C PHE A 18 -50.58 13.91 7.04
N PRO A 19 -50.66 15.09 7.69
CA PRO A 19 -51.87 15.51 8.40
C PRO A 19 -53.07 15.71 7.45
N PRO A 20 -54.27 15.19 7.78
CA PRO A 20 -55.47 15.35 6.95
C PRO A 20 -55.79 16.81 6.58
N ILE A 21 -55.48 17.76 7.47
CA ILE A 21 -55.67 19.20 7.23
C ILE A 21 -54.83 19.72 6.05
N ALA A 22 -53.66 19.13 5.79
CA ALA A 22 -52.77 19.55 4.72
C ALA A 22 -53.40 19.37 3.32
N ILE A 23 -54.21 18.32 3.09
CA ILE A 23 -54.93 18.17 1.82
C ILE A 23 -55.92 19.32 1.63
N ILE A 24 -56.62 19.70 2.71
CA ILE A 24 -57.64 20.73 2.66
C ILE A 24 -56.98 22.09 2.37
N ASP A 25 -55.88 22.38 3.05
CA ASP A 25 -55.06 23.56 2.80
C ASP A 25 -54.58 23.62 1.34
N ASP A 26 -54.09 22.50 0.80
CA ASP A 26 -53.65 22.42 -0.59
C ASP A 26 -54.80 22.64 -1.59
N VAL A 27 -56.00 22.16 -1.28
CA VAL A 27 -57.21 22.40 -2.09
C VAL A 27 -57.59 23.88 -2.05
N ILE A 28 -57.61 24.51 -0.88
CA ILE A 28 -57.93 25.94 -0.72
C ILE A 28 -56.91 26.78 -1.48
N ASN A 29 -55.62 26.51 -1.31
CA ASN A 29 -54.54 27.18 -2.03
C ASN A 29 -54.67 27.03 -3.55
N SER A 30 -55.03 25.83 -4.03
CA SER A 30 -55.24 25.57 -5.45
C SER A 30 -56.44 26.35 -6.00
N VAL A 31 -57.55 26.40 -5.27
CA VAL A 31 -58.76 27.13 -5.67
C VAL A 31 -58.50 28.63 -5.72
N ASN A 32 -57.85 29.19 -4.70
CA ASN A 32 -57.45 30.60 -4.69
C ASN A 32 -56.50 30.91 -5.85
N GLY A 33 -55.52 30.04 -6.09
CA GLY A 33 -54.63 30.16 -7.24
C GLY A 33 -55.34 30.11 -8.60
N VAL A 34 -56.40 29.31 -8.74
CA VAL A 34 -57.23 29.27 -9.96
C VAL A 34 -58.11 30.52 -10.07
N MET A 35 -58.68 30.99 -8.96
CA MET A 35 -59.49 32.21 -8.90
C MET A 35 -58.70 33.41 -9.44
N TYR A 36 -57.52 33.71 -8.87
CA TYR A 36 -56.70 34.85 -9.30
C TYR A 36 -56.28 34.75 -10.77
N LYS A 37 -55.94 33.53 -11.25
CA LYS A 37 -55.63 33.32 -12.67
C LYS A 37 -56.83 33.57 -13.57
N CYS A 38 -58.03 33.18 -13.12
CA CYS A 38 -59.26 33.35 -13.89
C CYS A 38 -59.68 34.83 -13.92
N THR A 39 -59.64 35.55 -12.80
CA THR A 39 -59.97 36.98 -12.75
C THR A 39 -59.01 37.78 -13.64
N GLN A 40 -57.71 37.50 -13.57
CA GLN A 40 -56.71 38.11 -14.44
C GLN A 40 -56.91 37.78 -15.92
N ALA A 41 -57.27 36.53 -16.24
CA ALA A 41 -57.55 36.13 -17.62
C ALA A 41 -58.82 36.81 -18.16
N VAL A 42 -59.85 36.98 -17.33
CA VAL A 42 -61.08 37.71 -17.68
C VAL A 42 -60.75 39.18 -17.93
N GLU A 43 -59.96 39.82 -17.07
CA GLU A 43 -59.52 41.20 -17.26
C GLU A 43 -58.76 41.37 -18.58
N THR A 44 -57.74 40.53 -18.80
CA THR A 44 -56.92 40.56 -20.04
C THR A 44 -57.80 40.38 -21.28
N TYR A 45 -58.72 39.42 -21.24
CA TYR A 45 -59.63 39.15 -22.36
C TYR A 45 -60.60 40.32 -22.64
N LEU A 46 -61.12 40.97 -21.59
CA LEU A 46 -62.00 42.12 -21.74
C LEU A 46 -61.23 43.32 -22.31
N LEU A 47 -60.00 43.56 -21.87
CA LEU A 47 -59.14 44.61 -22.40
C LEU A 47 -58.79 44.39 -23.88
N GLU A 48 -58.43 43.16 -24.28
CA GLU A 48 -58.18 42.80 -25.69
C GLU A 48 -59.42 43.02 -26.57
N LYS A 49 -60.60 42.65 -26.04
CA LYS A 49 -61.87 42.83 -26.74
C LYS A 49 -62.27 44.29 -26.88
N GLU A 50 -61.94 45.13 -25.91
CA GLU A 50 -62.18 46.57 -25.98
C GLU A 50 -61.26 47.22 -27.02
N GLN A 51 -59.96 46.89 -27.00
CA GLN A 51 -58.98 47.38 -27.98
C GLN A 51 -59.35 47.02 -29.43
N THR A 52 -59.89 45.81 -29.65
CA THR A 52 -60.35 45.39 -30.99
C THR A 52 -61.61 46.10 -31.45
N ARG A 53 -62.47 46.60 -30.54
CA ARG A 53 -63.63 47.42 -30.87
C ARG A 53 -63.24 48.85 -31.23
N ILE A 54 -62.32 49.45 -30.46
CA ILE A 54 -61.86 50.83 -30.66
C ILE A 54 -60.98 50.94 -31.92
N GLY A 55 -60.19 49.91 -32.25
CA GLY A 55 -59.38 49.88 -33.48
C GLY A 55 -60.15 49.94 -34.81
N ALA A 56 -61.48 49.83 -34.78
CA ALA A 56 -62.36 49.96 -35.94
C ALA A 56 -62.87 51.40 -36.17
N ASP A 57 -62.99 52.22 -35.13
CA ASP A 57 -63.42 53.62 -35.20
C ASP A 57 -62.25 54.52 -34.77
N LYS A 58 -61.30 54.70 -35.69
CA LYS A 58 -60.27 55.73 -35.58
C LYS A 58 -60.95 57.06 -35.89
N ASP A 59 -61.26 57.84 -34.87
CA ASP A 59 -61.23 59.31 -34.83
C ASP A 59 -62.01 59.74 -33.57
N ASP A 60 -61.33 60.43 -32.65
CA ASP A 60 -61.85 61.03 -31.42
C ASP A 60 -62.19 60.10 -30.24
N ASP A 61 -61.19 59.79 -29.38
CA ASP A 61 -61.27 60.06 -27.92
C ASP A 61 -60.23 59.29 -27.07
N ILE A 62 -59.09 59.90 -26.78
CA ILE A 62 -58.08 59.38 -25.83
C ILE A 62 -58.61 59.39 -24.37
N ILE A 63 -59.63 60.19 -24.08
CA ILE A 63 -60.20 60.36 -22.73
C ILE A 63 -61.20 59.23 -22.41
N THR A 64 -61.95 58.77 -23.42
CA THR A 64 -63.02 57.77 -23.29
C THR A 64 -62.43 56.36 -23.13
N ASP A 65 -61.33 56.07 -23.84
CA ASP A 65 -60.55 54.83 -23.69
C ASP A 65 -60.03 54.62 -22.25
N ARG A 66 -59.57 55.69 -21.57
CA ARG A 66 -59.11 55.56 -20.18
C ARG A 66 -60.24 55.28 -19.21
N SER A 67 -61.45 55.76 -19.49
CA SER A 67 -62.60 55.56 -18.61
C SER A 67 -63.08 54.11 -18.63
N HIS A 68 -63.09 53.47 -19.80
CA HIS A 68 -63.54 52.09 -19.96
C HIS A 68 -62.54 51.08 -19.38
N ASN A 69 -61.24 51.29 -19.59
CA ASN A 69 -60.20 50.49 -18.94
C ASN A 69 -60.28 50.54 -17.41
N ASN A 70 -60.51 51.74 -16.84
CA ASN A 70 -60.69 51.91 -15.39
C ASN A 70 -61.98 51.24 -14.88
N GLU A 71 -63.06 51.22 -15.67
CA GLU A 71 -64.31 50.55 -15.33
C GLU A 71 -64.14 49.02 -15.32
N ILE A 72 -63.37 48.46 -16.26
CA ILE A 72 -63.03 47.03 -16.28
C ILE A 72 -62.20 46.67 -15.06
N GLU A 73 -61.13 47.41 -14.76
CA GLU A 73 -60.27 47.17 -13.58
C GLU A 73 -61.08 47.24 -12.27
N MET A 74 -61.94 48.25 -12.13
CA MET A 74 -62.80 48.38 -10.95
C MET A 74 -63.85 47.26 -10.86
N GLY A 75 -64.37 46.81 -12.00
CA GLY A 75 -65.32 45.71 -12.09
C GLY A 75 -64.69 44.36 -11.76
N THR A 76 -63.48 44.08 -12.26
CA THR A 76 -62.72 42.85 -11.99
C THR A 76 -62.28 42.80 -10.55
N ALA A 77 -61.78 43.91 -9.98
CA ALA A 77 -61.46 44.00 -8.56
C ALA A 77 -62.67 43.72 -7.65
N LYS A 78 -63.84 44.25 -8.00
CA LYS A 78 -65.07 43.99 -7.23
C LYS A 78 -65.53 42.53 -7.34
N LEU A 79 -65.39 41.93 -8.53
CA LEU A 79 -65.68 40.52 -8.74
C LEU A 79 -64.73 39.62 -7.94
N GLU A 80 -63.44 39.96 -7.91
CA GLU A 80 -62.43 39.25 -7.13
C GLU A 80 -62.78 39.24 -5.63
N THR A 81 -63.04 40.40 -5.03
CA THR A 81 -63.45 40.48 -3.61
C THR A 81 -64.73 39.68 -3.31
N LEU A 82 -65.69 39.67 -4.24
CA LEU A 82 -66.91 38.87 -4.08
C LEU A 82 -66.64 37.37 -4.16
N LEU A 83 -65.74 36.95 -5.06
CA LEU A 83 -65.33 35.56 -5.18
C LEU A 83 -64.54 35.11 -3.97
N GLU A 84 -63.59 35.90 -3.46
CA GLU A 84 -62.83 35.61 -2.24
C GLU A 84 -63.77 35.32 -1.07
N ASN A 85 -64.69 36.24 -0.77
CA ASN A 85 -65.64 36.08 0.33
C ASN A 85 -66.57 34.86 0.14
N SER A 86 -66.95 34.57 -1.10
CA SER A 86 -67.78 33.40 -1.43
C SER A 86 -66.99 32.09 -1.32
N ILE A 87 -65.73 32.08 -1.74
CA ILE A 87 -64.83 30.93 -1.66
C ILE A 87 -64.53 30.65 -0.19
N ASP A 88 -64.07 31.63 0.58
CA ASP A 88 -63.74 31.45 2.00
C ASP A 88 -64.91 30.83 2.79
N ASN A 89 -66.11 31.41 2.71
CA ASN A 89 -67.29 30.91 3.44
C ASN A 89 -67.70 29.49 3.02
N ASN A 90 -67.57 29.14 1.75
CA ASN A 90 -67.94 27.81 1.27
C ASN A 90 -66.84 26.78 1.56
N PHE A 91 -65.58 27.19 1.50
CA PHE A 91 -64.43 26.31 1.77
C PHE A 91 -64.21 26.09 3.27
N ASP A 92 -64.58 27.02 4.14
CA ASP A 92 -64.68 26.80 5.59
C ASP A 92 -65.70 25.68 5.90
N LYS A 93 -66.85 25.68 5.22
CA LYS A 93 -67.86 24.62 5.37
C LYS A 93 -67.39 23.30 4.79
N PHE A 94 -66.66 23.35 3.68
CA PHE A 94 -66.03 22.17 3.09
C PHE A 94 -65.00 21.57 4.03
N GLU A 95 -64.11 22.38 4.63
CA GLU A 95 -63.14 21.93 5.63
C GLU A 95 -63.83 21.21 6.79
N LEU A 96 -64.84 21.87 7.38
CA LEU A 96 -65.60 21.31 8.49
C LEU A 96 -66.29 20.00 8.10
N TYR A 97 -66.87 19.91 6.89
CA TYR A 97 -67.52 18.70 6.41
C TYR A 97 -66.52 17.58 6.15
N ALA A 98 -65.39 17.89 5.50
CA ALA A 98 -64.35 16.94 5.15
C ALA A 98 -63.72 16.34 6.40
N LEU A 99 -63.30 17.16 7.37
CA LEU A 99 -62.71 16.69 8.63
C LEU A 99 -63.69 15.93 9.51
N ARG A 100 -64.99 16.21 9.40
CA ARG A 100 -66.00 15.55 10.23
C ARG A 100 -66.52 14.23 9.66
N ASN A 101 -66.66 14.14 8.33
CA ASN A 101 -67.36 13.03 7.69
C ASN A 101 -66.46 12.17 6.79
N ILE A 102 -65.50 12.77 6.09
CA ILE A 102 -64.64 12.05 5.13
C ILE A 102 -63.37 11.58 5.82
N LEU A 103 -62.67 12.51 6.45
CA LEU A 103 -61.38 12.32 7.13
C LEU A 103 -61.60 12.11 8.63
N ASN A 104 -62.59 11.29 8.97
CA ASN A 104 -62.93 10.95 10.35
C ASN A 104 -63.14 9.46 10.49
N ILE A 105 -62.73 8.93 11.64
CA ILE A 105 -62.91 7.53 12.00
C ILE A 105 -63.87 7.47 13.18
N PRO A 106 -64.98 6.69 13.10
CA PRO A 106 -65.89 6.52 14.22
C PRO A 106 -65.18 5.93 15.44
N ASN A 107 -65.37 6.54 16.61
CA ASN A 107 -64.73 6.13 17.88
C ASN A 107 -64.93 4.64 18.22
N ASP A 108 -66.06 4.07 17.81
CA ASP A 108 -66.39 2.65 18.04
C ASP A 108 -65.44 1.68 17.31
N ILE A 109 -64.82 2.13 16.22
CA ILE A 109 -63.99 1.29 15.33
C ILE A 109 -62.49 1.63 15.47
N VAL A 110 -62.15 2.79 16.03
CA VAL A 110 -60.76 3.27 16.23
C VAL A 110 -59.86 2.21 16.88
N GLY A 111 -60.36 1.47 17.88
CA GLY A 111 -59.59 0.43 18.57
C GLY A 111 -59.33 -0.85 17.76
N ASN A 112 -60.11 -1.09 16.70
CA ASN A 112 -60.06 -2.32 15.91
C ASN A 112 -59.40 -2.14 14.55
N ILE A 113 -59.08 -0.90 14.17
CA ILE A 113 -58.39 -0.58 12.93
C ILE A 113 -56.92 -0.96 13.06
N LYS A 114 -56.46 -1.77 12.12
CA LYS A 114 -55.04 -2.12 11.99
C LYS A 114 -54.56 -1.67 10.61
N LEU A 115 -53.60 -0.76 10.58
CA LEU A 115 -52.96 -0.36 9.34
C LEU A 115 -52.14 -1.52 8.76
N SER A 116 -51.87 -1.46 7.46
CA SER A 116 -51.15 -2.52 6.74
C SER A 116 -49.80 -2.84 7.36
N HIS A 117 -49.08 -1.82 7.83
CA HIS A 117 -47.73 -1.96 8.40
C HIS A 117 -47.72 -2.70 9.76
N TYR A 118 -48.83 -2.72 10.50
CA TYR A 118 -48.94 -3.47 11.75
C TYR A 118 -49.30 -4.95 11.55
N LYS A 119 -49.66 -5.41 10.34
CA LYS A 119 -50.08 -6.80 10.11
C LYS A 119 -48.99 -7.83 10.46
N ASN A 120 -47.72 -7.46 10.30
CA ASN A 120 -46.58 -8.33 10.56
C ASN A 120 -45.91 -8.06 11.91
N VAL A 121 -46.43 -7.12 12.69
CA VAL A 121 -45.83 -6.70 13.96
C VAL A 121 -46.56 -7.41 15.09
N ILE A 122 -45.97 -8.52 15.54
CA ILE A 122 -46.44 -9.26 16.71
C ILE A 122 -45.49 -8.97 17.86
N PHE A 123 -45.96 -8.24 18.86
CA PHE A 123 -45.22 -7.99 20.09
C PHE A 123 -45.33 -9.22 20.99
N ASN A 124 -44.47 -10.21 20.75
CA ASN A 124 -44.27 -11.35 21.63
C ASN A 124 -42.83 -11.31 22.17
N LYS A 125 -42.63 -11.66 23.44
CA LYS A 125 -41.31 -11.79 24.09
C LYS A 125 -40.38 -12.74 23.32
N ASP A 126 -40.92 -13.70 22.58
CA ASP A 126 -40.13 -14.57 21.70
C ASP A 126 -39.55 -13.83 20.49
N ASN A 127 -40.25 -12.82 19.97
CA ASN A 127 -39.78 -12.00 18.86
C ASN A 127 -38.69 -11.02 19.31
N GLU A 128 -38.76 -10.50 20.55
CA GLU A 128 -37.68 -9.70 21.14
C GLU A 128 -36.37 -10.50 21.23
N LYS A 129 -36.44 -11.74 21.72
CA LYS A 129 -35.28 -12.65 21.75
C LYS A 129 -34.75 -12.96 20.34
N LYS A 130 -35.64 -13.16 19.37
CA LYS A 130 -35.25 -13.35 17.96
C LYS A 130 -34.59 -12.10 17.38
N SER A 131 -35.09 -10.90 17.67
CA SER A 131 -34.48 -9.63 17.23
C SER A 131 -33.05 -9.50 17.75
N ILE A 132 -32.84 -9.76 19.05
CA ILE A 132 -31.50 -9.70 19.66
C ILE A 132 -30.55 -10.72 19.00
N ASN A 133 -31.03 -11.94 18.72
CA ASN A 133 -30.22 -12.94 18.02
C ASN A 133 -29.88 -12.51 16.58
N LEU A 134 -30.85 -11.95 15.85
CA LEU A 134 -30.63 -11.41 14.51
C LEU A 134 -29.62 -10.26 14.54
N ASP A 135 -29.70 -9.37 15.53
CA ASP A 135 -28.73 -8.27 15.68
C ASP A 135 -27.32 -8.81 15.95
N LEU A 136 -27.19 -9.87 16.73
CA LEU A 136 -25.90 -10.54 16.94
C LEU A 136 -25.38 -11.18 15.66
N GLU A 137 -26.24 -11.82 14.86
CA GLU A 137 -25.88 -12.38 13.55
C GLU A 137 -25.48 -11.30 12.56
N ILE A 138 -26.24 -10.21 12.47
CA ILE A 138 -25.93 -9.04 11.65
C ILE A 138 -24.56 -8.49 12.02
N ASN A 139 -24.27 -8.34 13.32
CA ASN A 139 -22.97 -7.88 13.79
C ASN A 139 -21.82 -8.84 13.46
N LYS A 140 -22.06 -10.16 13.50
CA LYS A 140 -21.07 -11.16 13.05
C LYS A 140 -20.77 -10.99 11.56
N ILE A 141 -21.81 -10.89 10.74
CA ILE A 141 -21.68 -10.70 9.28
C ILE A 141 -20.96 -9.39 8.98
N PHE A 142 -21.29 -8.29 9.67
CA PHE A 142 -20.59 -7.02 9.51
C PHE A 142 -19.09 -7.14 9.84
N LYS A 143 -18.75 -7.84 10.93
CA LYS A 143 -17.35 -8.13 11.27
C LYS A 143 -16.67 -8.94 10.17
N GLU A 144 -17.30 -9.99 9.67
CA GLU A 144 -16.78 -10.80 8.57
C GLU A 144 -16.54 -9.96 7.30
N ILE A 145 -17.51 -9.13 6.92
CA ILE A 145 -17.39 -8.23 5.76
C ILE A 145 -16.22 -7.27 5.96
N SER A 146 -16.09 -6.64 7.13
CA SER A 146 -14.98 -5.71 7.42
C SER A 146 -13.61 -6.38 7.32
N ILE A 147 -13.49 -7.63 7.81
CA ILE A 147 -12.26 -8.42 7.70
C ILE A 147 -11.97 -8.74 6.23
N GLN A 148 -12.98 -9.17 5.47
CA GLN A 148 -12.81 -9.46 4.04
C GLN A 148 -12.40 -8.22 3.24
N LEU A 149 -12.97 -7.05 3.55
CA LEU A 149 -12.58 -5.78 2.92
C LEU A 149 -11.13 -5.40 3.25
N TYR A 150 -10.71 -5.61 4.50
CA TYR A 150 -9.32 -5.38 4.91
C TYR A 150 -8.34 -6.30 4.16
N ILE A 151 -8.65 -7.60 4.09
CA ILE A 151 -7.84 -8.59 3.35
C ILE A 151 -7.76 -8.21 1.87
N LYS A 152 -8.90 -7.87 1.25
CA LYS A 152 -8.94 -7.43 -0.15
C LYS A 152 -8.01 -6.24 -0.39
N LYS A 153 -8.02 -5.24 0.50
CA LYS A 153 -7.12 -4.07 0.42
C LYS A 153 -5.65 -4.49 0.48
N SER A 154 -5.29 -5.38 1.42
CA SER A 154 -3.92 -5.91 1.55
C SER A 154 -3.48 -6.69 0.30
N LEU A 155 -4.33 -7.57 -0.24
CA LEU A 155 -4.05 -8.33 -1.47
C LEU A 155 -3.82 -7.42 -2.68
N ILE A 156 -4.62 -6.35 -2.82
CA ILE A 156 -4.41 -5.36 -3.89
C ILE A 156 -3.05 -4.69 -3.76
N GLN A 157 -2.63 -4.32 -2.53
CA GLN A 157 -1.30 -3.73 -2.29
C GLN A 157 -0.18 -4.72 -2.65
N GLN A 158 -0.31 -5.99 -2.28
CA GLN A 158 0.68 -7.01 -2.62
C GLN A 158 0.75 -7.26 -4.14
N LEU A 159 -0.39 -7.27 -4.83
CA LEU A 159 -0.42 -7.36 -6.29
C LEU A 159 0.30 -6.19 -6.96
N GLN A 160 0.13 -4.97 -6.46
CA GLN A 160 0.85 -3.80 -6.98
C GLN A 160 2.36 -3.91 -6.77
N ARG A 161 2.80 -4.35 -5.57
CA ARG A 161 4.22 -4.59 -5.28
C ARG A 161 4.81 -5.67 -6.19
N SER A 162 4.11 -6.79 -6.34
CA SER A 162 4.53 -7.88 -7.23
C SER A 162 4.65 -7.41 -8.69
N LYS A 163 3.68 -6.62 -9.20
CA LYS A 163 3.76 -6.02 -10.54
C LYS A 163 4.98 -5.10 -10.70
N LYS A 164 5.33 -4.30 -9.69
CA LYS A 164 6.55 -3.46 -9.72
C LYS A 164 7.81 -4.31 -9.74
N LEU A 165 7.87 -5.35 -8.93
CA LEU A 165 9.00 -6.29 -8.89
C LEU A 165 9.19 -6.97 -10.25
N ILE A 166 8.11 -7.43 -10.88
CA ILE A 166 8.16 -8.00 -12.24
C ILE A 166 8.70 -6.98 -13.25
N LYS A 167 8.32 -5.70 -13.17
CA LYS A 167 8.88 -4.65 -14.04
C LYS A 167 10.38 -4.46 -13.80
N LEU A 168 10.82 -4.41 -12.54
CA LEU A 168 12.24 -4.30 -12.20
C LEU A 168 13.04 -5.50 -12.69
N LEU A 169 12.55 -6.72 -12.48
CA LEU A 169 13.20 -7.93 -12.98
C LEU A 169 13.29 -7.96 -14.50
N LYS A 170 12.29 -7.42 -15.23
CA LYS A 170 12.38 -7.27 -16.68
C LYS A 170 13.51 -6.31 -17.07
N ILE A 171 13.61 -5.15 -16.41
CA ILE A 171 14.71 -4.20 -16.64
C ILE A 171 16.07 -4.84 -16.35
N TYR A 172 16.21 -5.54 -15.22
CA TYR A 172 17.45 -6.25 -14.89
C TYR A 172 17.78 -7.32 -15.93
N ARG A 173 16.79 -8.12 -16.36
CA ARG A 173 16.97 -9.09 -17.43
C ARG A 173 17.45 -8.41 -18.71
N ASP A 174 16.87 -7.27 -19.10
CA ASP A 174 17.26 -6.53 -20.30
C ASP A 174 18.69 -5.98 -20.18
N SER A 175 19.12 -5.53 -18.99
CA SER A 175 20.51 -5.11 -18.75
C SER A 175 21.52 -6.26 -18.85
N ILE A 176 21.15 -7.46 -18.38
CA ILE A 176 22.00 -8.65 -18.48
C ILE A 176 21.98 -9.22 -19.91
N LYS A 177 20.90 -8.98 -20.66
CA LYS A 177 20.80 -9.41 -22.07
C LYS A 177 21.93 -8.84 -22.93
N PHE A 178 22.46 -7.65 -22.61
CA PHE A 178 23.65 -7.11 -23.28
C PHE A 178 24.92 -7.93 -23.03
N LEU A 179 25.10 -8.52 -21.84
CA LEU A 179 26.23 -9.40 -21.55
C LEU A 179 26.12 -10.73 -22.32
N ASN A 180 24.90 -11.25 -22.46
CA ASN A 180 24.65 -12.48 -23.22
C ASN A 180 24.63 -12.25 -24.75
N HIS A 181 24.21 -11.07 -25.20
CA HIS A 181 24.30 -10.60 -26.58
C HIS A 181 25.25 -9.41 -26.64
N SER A 182 26.55 -9.68 -26.65
CA SER A 182 27.58 -8.80 -27.23
C SER A 182 27.38 -8.68 -28.75
N ASN A 183 26.19 -8.25 -29.16
CA ASN A 183 25.80 -7.97 -30.53
C ASN A 183 25.74 -6.44 -30.71
N SER A 184 26.90 -5.78 -30.75
CA SER A 184 27.10 -4.65 -31.66
C SER A 184 28.59 -4.36 -31.90
N THR A 185 28.93 -4.39 -33.19
CA THR A 185 30.00 -3.68 -33.93
C THR A 185 31.45 -4.18 -34.03
N ASN A 186 31.93 -5.19 -33.31
CA ASN A 186 33.26 -5.77 -33.59
C ASN A 186 33.22 -7.30 -33.67
N GLU A 187 33.26 -7.88 -34.88
CA GLU A 187 33.34 -9.33 -35.12
C GLU A 187 34.52 -9.99 -34.37
N LYS A 188 35.65 -9.28 -34.26
CA LYS A 188 36.84 -9.70 -33.50
C LYS A 188 36.56 -9.91 -32.00
N LEU A 189 35.72 -9.07 -31.39
CA LEU A 189 35.37 -9.21 -29.97
C LEU A 189 34.42 -10.38 -29.73
N LYS A 190 33.62 -10.77 -30.72
CA LYS A 190 32.75 -11.97 -30.61
C LYS A 190 33.54 -13.26 -30.68
N GLU A 191 34.59 -13.34 -31.49
CA GLU A 191 35.47 -14.51 -31.54
C GLU A 191 36.27 -14.66 -30.24
N VAL A 192 36.81 -13.56 -29.72
CA VAL A 192 37.53 -13.54 -28.44
C VAL A 192 36.61 -13.85 -27.26
N LEU A 193 35.35 -13.36 -27.26
CA LEU A 193 34.40 -13.69 -26.20
C LEU A 193 33.89 -15.13 -26.30
N LYS A 194 33.72 -15.69 -27.50
CA LYS A 194 33.39 -17.11 -27.67
C LYS A 194 34.52 -18.03 -27.25
N SER A 195 35.78 -17.66 -27.50
CA SER A 195 36.94 -18.43 -27.02
C SER A 195 37.16 -18.30 -25.51
N LEU A 196 36.66 -17.23 -24.90
CA LEU A 196 36.65 -17.01 -23.45
C LEU A 196 35.37 -17.52 -22.76
N THR A 197 34.44 -18.15 -23.49
CA THR A 197 33.32 -18.86 -22.88
C THR A 197 33.58 -20.36 -22.87
N PRO A 198 33.46 -21.04 -21.71
CA PRO A 198 33.00 -20.52 -20.43
C PRO A 198 34.13 -19.88 -19.59
N LEU A 199 33.91 -18.62 -19.17
CA LEU A 199 34.84 -17.83 -18.36
C LEU A 199 35.26 -18.54 -17.07
N ASN A 200 34.35 -19.38 -16.56
CA ASN A 200 34.56 -20.17 -15.36
C ASN A 200 35.67 -21.21 -15.57
N GLU A 201 35.67 -21.95 -16.68
CA GLU A 201 36.70 -22.96 -16.97
C GLU A 201 38.05 -22.32 -17.28
N SER A 202 38.05 -21.19 -18.00
CA SER A 202 39.28 -20.43 -18.24
C SER A 202 39.87 -19.88 -16.95
N LEU A 203 39.04 -19.41 -16.01
CA LEU A 203 39.50 -18.99 -14.68
C LEU A 203 40.04 -20.16 -13.87
N TYR A 204 39.34 -21.30 -13.83
CA TYR A 204 39.84 -22.49 -13.14
C TYR A 204 41.16 -22.97 -13.74
N TYR A 205 41.30 -22.98 -15.06
CA TYR A 205 42.52 -23.37 -15.75
C TYR A 205 43.68 -22.40 -15.48
N LEU A 206 43.45 -21.09 -15.53
CA LEU A 206 44.49 -20.11 -15.18
C LEU A 206 44.89 -20.21 -13.71
N LEU A 207 43.94 -20.49 -12.82
CA LEU A 207 44.21 -20.63 -11.41
C LEU A 207 45.01 -21.92 -11.15
N SER A 208 44.67 -23.03 -11.81
CA SER A 208 45.45 -24.27 -11.74
C SER A 208 46.85 -24.10 -12.34
N GLN A 209 46.98 -23.42 -13.49
CA GLN A 209 48.27 -23.10 -14.08
C GLN A 209 49.13 -22.25 -13.13
N ASN A 210 48.55 -21.20 -12.52
CA ASN A 210 49.28 -20.38 -11.56
C ASN A 210 49.77 -21.22 -10.37
N ILE A 211 48.93 -22.12 -9.83
CA ILE A 211 49.34 -23.04 -8.76
C ILE A 211 50.52 -23.91 -9.22
N GLU A 212 50.46 -24.49 -10.43
CA GLU A 212 51.58 -25.26 -10.99
C GLU A 212 52.83 -24.41 -11.20
N PHE A 213 52.70 -23.17 -11.68
CA PHE A 213 53.82 -22.24 -11.81
C PHE A 213 54.44 -21.90 -10.46
N PHE A 214 53.63 -21.65 -9.42
CA PHE A 214 54.13 -21.44 -8.07
C PHE A 214 54.85 -22.69 -7.54
N GLN A 215 54.35 -23.90 -7.82
CA GLN A 215 55.04 -25.13 -7.45
C GLN A 215 56.36 -25.29 -8.20
N LYS A 216 56.41 -25.01 -9.50
CA LYS A 216 57.63 -25.04 -10.32
C LYS A 216 58.64 -23.97 -9.88
N ILE A 217 58.19 -22.77 -9.54
CA ILE A 217 59.02 -21.69 -8.98
C ILE A 217 59.55 -22.10 -7.61
N ASN A 218 58.73 -22.69 -6.75
CA ASN A 218 59.18 -23.21 -5.46
C ASN A 218 60.15 -24.38 -5.63
N GLN A 219 59.91 -25.28 -6.58
CA GLN A 219 60.86 -26.35 -6.92
C GLN A 219 62.16 -25.78 -7.47
N LEU A 220 62.12 -24.78 -8.35
CA LEU A 220 63.32 -24.09 -8.83
C LEU A 220 64.02 -23.34 -7.71
N ASN A 221 63.30 -22.72 -6.78
CA ASN A 221 63.86 -22.06 -5.62
C ASN A 221 64.51 -23.08 -4.68
N ILE A 222 63.85 -24.21 -4.43
CA ILE A 222 64.42 -25.35 -3.72
C ILE A 222 65.61 -25.92 -4.50
N SER A 223 65.59 -25.92 -5.83
CA SER A 223 66.69 -26.41 -6.68
C SER A 223 67.89 -25.44 -6.68
N LEU A 224 67.62 -24.14 -6.60
CA LEU A 224 68.61 -23.06 -6.45
C LEU A 224 69.18 -23.03 -5.03
N GLU A 225 68.36 -23.27 -4.01
CA GLU A 225 68.78 -23.49 -2.62
C GLU A 225 69.52 -24.82 -2.45
N SER A 226 69.14 -25.85 -3.23
CA SER A 226 69.80 -27.16 -3.29
C SER A 226 70.92 -27.23 -4.32
N ILE A 227 71.34 -26.09 -4.89
CA ILE A 227 72.71 -25.89 -5.34
C ILE A 227 73.38 -25.12 -4.20
N PRO A 228 73.83 -25.81 -3.13
CA PRO A 228 74.38 -25.15 -1.97
C PRO A 228 75.80 -24.76 -2.34
N SER A 229 76.05 -23.46 -2.32
CA SER A 229 77.36 -22.85 -2.22
C SER A 229 78.03 -23.18 -0.87
N LYS A 230 78.24 -24.48 -0.59
CA LYS A 230 79.23 -25.13 0.30
C LYS A 230 78.81 -26.56 0.66
N SER A 231 79.34 -27.55 -0.06
CA SER A 231 80.03 -28.70 0.57
C SER A 231 80.69 -29.64 -0.46
N LEU A 232 81.52 -29.10 -1.36
CA LEU A 232 82.78 -29.79 -1.69
C LEU A 232 83.82 -29.37 -0.63
N GLN A 233 83.57 -29.71 0.64
CA GLN A 233 84.63 -29.64 1.65
C GLN A 233 85.31 -30.99 1.65
N TRP A 234 86.38 -31.10 0.85
CA TRP A 234 87.22 -32.28 0.80
C TRP A 234 87.68 -32.63 2.22
N LYS A 235 87.79 -33.93 2.54
CA LYS A 235 88.28 -34.42 3.85
C LYS A 235 89.60 -33.74 4.29
N ARG A 236 90.37 -33.23 3.33
CA ARG A 236 91.57 -32.42 3.51
C ARG A 236 91.34 -31.11 4.27
N ASP A 237 90.25 -30.39 4.03
CA ASP A 237 89.95 -29.11 4.71
C ASP A 237 89.58 -29.32 6.19
N ARG A 238 88.87 -30.42 6.51
CA ARG A 238 88.64 -30.81 7.90
C ARG A 238 89.96 -31.21 8.58
N TYR A 239 90.81 -31.95 7.89
CA TYR A 239 92.11 -32.39 8.44
C TYR A 239 93.04 -31.20 8.72
N ILE A 240 93.17 -30.25 7.77
CA ILE A 240 94.00 -29.05 7.95
C ILE A 240 93.51 -28.21 9.14
N ASN A 241 92.19 -28.09 9.31
CA ASN A 241 91.63 -27.36 10.46
C ASN A 241 91.87 -28.07 11.80
N ILE A 242 91.91 -29.41 11.83
CA ILE A 242 92.19 -30.16 13.07
C ILE A 242 93.67 -30.06 13.43
N GLU A 243 94.58 -30.23 12.47
CA GLU A 243 96.02 -30.13 12.74
C GLU A 243 96.45 -28.69 13.03
N SER A 244 95.87 -27.68 12.39
CA SER A 244 96.14 -26.28 12.73
C SER A 244 95.68 -25.93 14.15
N LEU A 245 94.55 -26.48 14.62
CA LEU A 245 94.07 -26.30 15.99
C LEU A 245 94.93 -27.05 17.02
N LYS A 246 95.46 -28.24 16.68
CA LYS A 246 96.44 -28.94 17.53
C LYS A 246 97.76 -28.17 17.63
N LEU A 247 98.27 -27.64 16.52
CA LEU A 247 99.48 -26.81 16.50
C LEU A 247 99.28 -25.52 17.31
N LEU A 248 98.12 -24.87 17.20
CA LEU A 248 97.77 -23.69 18.01
C LEU A 248 97.67 -24.00 19.51
N LYS A 249 97.26 -25.23 19.87
CA LYS A 249 97.24 -25.71 21.25
C LYS A 249 98.64 -26.02 21.78
N ILE A 250 99.51 -26.62 20.96
CA ILE A 250 100.93 -26.88 21.29
C ILE A 250 101.71 -25.55 21.42
N LEU A 251 101.40 -24.56 20.59
CA LEU A 251 101.98 -23.20 20.67
C LEU A 251 101.40 -22.34 21.80
N GLY A 252 100.49 -22.88 22.62
CA GLY A 252 100.00 -22.24 23.85
C GLY A 252 99.13 -21.00 23.65
N LEU A 253 98.61 -20.76 22.45
CA LEU A 253 97.90 -19.53 22.08
C LEU A 253 96.38 -19.61 22.20
N LEU A 254 95.81 -20.73 22.70
CA LEU A 254 94.38 -20.86 22.95
C LEU A 254 94.08 -21.10 24.44
N LYS A 255 94.10 -20.01 25.20
CA LYS A 255 93.52 -19.91 26.55
C LYS A 255 92.12 -19.34 26.44
N ASP A 256 91.11 -20.19 26.24
CA ASP A 256 89.71 -19.93 26.65
C ASP A 256 88.85 -21.19 26.45
N LYS A 257 88.64 -21.93 27.55
CA LYS A 257 87.89 -23.20 27.58
C LYS A 257 86.37 -23.05 27.37
N SER A 258 85.82 -21.85 27.52
CA SER A 258 84.37 -21.66 27.66
C SER A 258 83.56 -21.76 26.36
N LYS A 259 84.19 -21.61 25.18
CA LYS A 259 83.48 -21.74 23.88
C LYS A 259 83.63 -23.12 23.22
N ILE A 260 84.52 -23.97 23.72
CA ILE A 260 84.84 -25.26 23.08
C ILE A 260 84.03 -26.41 23.69
N GLU A 261 83.66 -26.35 24.97
CA GLU A 261 82.79 -27.36 25.59
C GLU A 261 81.40 -27.42 24.95
N LYS A 262 80.92 -26.32 24.35
CA LYS A 262 79.64 -26.30 23.62
C LYS A 262 79.68 -27.01 22.25
N LEU A 263 80.86 -27.31 21.72
CA LEU A 263 81.01 -27.99 20.43
C LEU A 263 81.34 -29.49 20.55
N PHE A 264 81.56 -29.99 21.78
CA PHE A 264 81.95 -31.39 22.04
C PHE A 264 80.96 -32.18 22.91
N ASN A 265 79.75 -31.67 23.15
CA ASN A 265 78.67 -32.48 23.69
C ASN A 265 78.23 -33.52 22.63
N GLY A 266 78.87 -34.69 22.66
CA GLY A 266 78.48 -35.78 21.77
C GLY A 266 79.40 -37.00 21.69
N VAL A 267 80.58 -37.03 22.33
CA VAL A 267 81.36 -38.27 22.49
C VAL A 267 82.14 -38.20 23.80
N ASN A 268 81.54 -38.73 24.87
CA ASN A 268 82.31 -39.23 26.01
C ASN A 268 82.92 -40.56 25.59
N ASP A 269 84.23 -40.66 25.74
CA ASP A 269 85.01 -41.86 26.09
C ASP A 269 86.36 -41.73 25.41
N ILE A 270 87.32 -41.20 26.16
CA ILE A 270 88.72 -41.67 26.26
C ILE A 270 89.33 -40.82 27.37
N ASP A 271 89.61 -41.47 28.49
CA ASP A 271 90.22 -40.87 29.68
C ASP A 271 91.69 -40.58 29.39
N LEU A 272 92.05 -39.30 29.25
CA LEU A 272 93.39 -38.84 28.82
C LEU A 272 94.43 -38.82 29.96
N ASN A 273 94.09 -39.38 31.12
CA ASN A 273 95.02 -39.54 32.25
C ASN A 273 95.63 -40.95 32.35
N ASP A 274 95.35 -41.84 31.39
CA ASP A 274 95.91 -43.19 31.36
C ASP A 274 97.39 -43.18 30.91
N GLU A 275 98.31 -43.54 31.82
CA GLU A 275 99.77 -43.50 31.61
C GLU A 275 100.24 -44.35 30.41
N THR A 276 99.44 -45.34 30.02
CA THR A 276 99.73 -46.23 28.88
C THR A 276 99.63 -45.55 27.51
N ILE A 277 98.83 -44.48 27.39
CA ILE A 277 98.66 -43.71 26.14
C ILE A 277 99.78 -42.67 26.02
N GLN A 278 100.23 -42.10 27.14
CA GLN A 278 101.33 -41.15 27.18
C GLN A 278 102.66 -41.82 26.79
N GLN A 279 102.93 -43.04 27.28
CA GLN A 279 104.15 -43.77 26.92
C GLN A 279 104.22 -44.12 25.42
N LYS A 280 103.08 -44.49 24.79
CA LYS A 280 103.03 -44.73 23.33
C LYS A 280 103.19 -43.46 22.49
N LEU A 281 102.92 -42.28 23.05
CA LEU A 281 103.17 -40.99 22.41
C LEU A 281 104.62 -40.53 22.57
N PHE A 282 105.27 -40.85 23.70
CA PHE A 282 106.69 -40.60 23.91
C PHE A 282 107.59 -41.44 22.97
N GLU A 283 107.33 -42.74 22.82
CA GLU A 283 108.12 -43.60 21.91
C GLU A 283 108.01 -43.22 20.43
N LYS A 284 106.93 -42.53 20.03
CA LYS A 284 106.65 -42.26 18.60
C LYS A 284 107.09 -40.86 18.15
N PHE A 285 107.35 -39.96 19.09
CA PHE A 285 107.63 -38.55 18.77
C PHE A 285 108.90 -37.97 19.39
N ASP A 286 109.64 -38.72 20.21
CA ASP A 286 111.04 -38.43 20.60
C ASP A 286 111.34 -36.93 20.92
N ILE A 287 110.54 -36.35 21.83
CA ILE A 287 110.70 -34.96 22.29
C ILE A 287 110.66 -34.94 23.83
N LYS A 288 111.68 -34.32 24.44
CA LYS A 288 111.76 -33.96 25.87
C LYS A 288 110.65 -33.02 26.30
#